data_AF-E9CQ67-F1
#
_entry.id   AF-E9CQ67-F1
#
_cell.length_a   1.000
_cell.length_b   1.000
_cell.length_c   1.000
_cell.angle_alpha   90.00
_cell.angle_beta   90.00
_cell.angle_gamma   90.00
#
_symmetry.space_group_name_H-M   'P 1'
#
loop_
_entity.id
_entity.type
_entity.pdbx_description
1 polymer ?
#
loop_
_entity_poly.entity_id
_entity_poly.type
_entity_poly.pdbx_seq_one_letter_code
_entity_poly.pdbx_strand_id
1 'polypeptide(L)'
;CDFSTLTMESGSFIEPDLRSQCSDMLYSVRTTTGVGYIYTLIEHQSRPEKLMAFRLLRYAVAAMQRHLEQGNDTLPVVIPLLFYQGNTSPYPYT
;
A
#
# COMPACT_ATOMS: atom_id res chain seq x y z
N CYS A 1 -13.25 4.32 11.79
CA CYS A 1 -12.83 4.94 10.53
C CYS A 1 -14.07 5.27 9.71
N ASP A 2 -14.06 6.36 8.97
CA ASP A 2 -15.18 6.73 8.08
C ASP A 2 -14.82 6.45 6.63
N PHE A 3 -15.25 5.27 6.13
CA PHE A 3 -14.95 4.84 4.76
C PHE A 3 -15.65 5.68 3.68
N SER A 4 -16.63 6.51 4.03
CA SER A 4 -17.24 7.44 3.05
C SER A 4 -16.28 8.55 2.61
N THR A 5 -15.17 8.74 3.34
CA THR A 5 -14.12 9.73 3.04
C THR A 5 -12.98 9.17 2.19
N LEU A 6 -13.10 7.92 1.71
CA LEU A 6 -12.07 7.29 0.89
C LEU A 6 -11.76 8.13 -0.34
N THR A 7 -10.53 8.61 -0.41
CA THR A 7 -10.05 9.43 -1.54
C THR A 7 -8.82 8.77 -2.13
N MET A 8 -8.81 8.59 -3.45
CA MET A 8 -7.65 8.02 -4.14
C MET A 8 -6.54 9.07 -4.23
N GLU A 9 -5.38 8.75 -3.69
CA GLU A 9 -4.19 9.58 -3.78
C GLU A 9 -3.52 9.36 -5.14
N SER A 10 -3.03 10.45 -5.75
CA SER A 10 -2.42 10.38 -7.08
C SER A 10 -1.23 9.41 -7.12
N GLY A 11 -1.06 8.68 -8.24
CA GLY A 11 0.02 7.70 -8.44
C GLY A 11 1.46 8.26 -8.40
N SER A 12 1.62 9.55 -8.11
CA SER A 12 2.89 10.18 -7.75
C SER A 12 3.44 9.71 -6.39
N PHE A 13 2.64 9.04 -5.57
CA PHE A 13 3.05 8.49 -4.27
C PHE A 13 3.92 7.23 -4.35
N ILE A 14 3.89 6.52 -5.47
CA ILE A 14 4.64 5.28 -5.65
C ILE A 14 5.97 5.62 -6.34
N GLU A 15 7.07 5.21 -5.69
CA GLU A 15 8.43 5.37 -6.21
C GLU A 15 8.48 4.88 -7.67
N PRO A 16 9.12 5.62 -8.60
CA PRO A 16 9.10 5.28 -10.03
C PRO A 16 9.56 3.84 -10.33
N ASP A 17 10.54 3.37 -9.57
CA ASP A 17 11.11 2.02 -9.68
C ASP A 17 10.10 0.92 -9.33
N LEU A 18 9.03 1.27 -8.61
CA LEU A 18 8.03 0.35 -8.10
C LEU A 18 6.76 0.31 -8.96
N ARG A 19 6.53 1.32 -9.83
CA ARG A 19 5.35 1.40 -10.72
C ARG A 19 5.25 0.29 -11.78
N SER A 20 6.35 -0.40 -12.07
CA SER A 20 6.46 -1.15 -13.32
C SER A 20 5.65 -2.44 -13.38
N GLN A 21 5.05 -2.94 -12.28
CA GLN A 21 4.38 -4.25 -12.27
C GLN A 21 3.09 -4.37 -11.45
N CYS A 22 2.63 -3.33 -10.74
CA CYS A 22 1.46 -3.44 -9.84
C CYS A 22 0.49 -2.27 -10.03
N SER A 23 -0.82 -2.55 -9.94
CA SER A 23 -1.83 -1.49 -9.84
C SER A 23 -1.89 -1.06 -8.39
N ASP A 24 -0.94 -0.21 -8.01
CA ASP A 24 -0.79 0.32 -6.66
C ASP A 24 -1.78 1.45 -6.47
N MET A 25 -2.74 1.26 -5.56
CA MET A 25 -3.75 2.26 -5.21
C MET A 25 -3.56 2.67 -3.76
N LEU A 26 -3.15 3.91 -3.53
CA LEU A 26 -3.14 4.50 -2.19
C LEU A 26 -4.45 5.26 -1.98
N TYR A 27 -5.17 4.91 -0.92
CA TYR A 27 -6.35 5.65 -0.48
C TYR A 27 -6.08 6.33 0.84
N SER A 28 -6.48 7.60 0.97
CA SER A 28 -6.60 8.27 2.25
C SER A 28 -8.00 8.06 2.84
N VAL A 29 -8.06 7.95 4.16
CA VAL A 29 -9.31 7.80 4.91
C VAL A 29 -9.25 8.60 6.19
N ARG A 30 -10.34 9.27 6.56
CA ARG A 30 -10.45 9.95 7.84
C ARG A 30 -10.70 8.95 8.97
N THR A 31 -9.86 9.02 9.99
CA THR A 31 -9.98 8.27 11.23
C THR A 31 -10.38 9.21 12.37
N THR A 32 -10.69 8.65 13.55
CA THR A 32 -10.99 9.44 14.76
C THR A 32 -9.78 10.23 15.26
N THR A 33 -8.56 9.86 14.84
CA THR A 33 -7.30 10.44 15.31
C THR A 33 -6.52 11.17 14.21
N GLY A 34 -7.09 11.35 13.02
CA GLY A 34 -6.43 12.02 11.89
C GLY A 34 -6.56 11.26 10.57
N VAL A 35 -5.66 11.52 9.63
CA VAL A 35 -5.62 10.85 8.32
C VAL A 35 -4.93 9.49 8.46
N GLY A 36 -5.57 8.43 7.96
CA GLY A 36 -4.97 7.12 7.76
C GLY A 36 -4.89 6.78 6.28
N TYR A 37 -4.09 5.78 5.93
CA TYR A 37 -3.93 5.31 4.56
C TYR A 37 -4.21 3.82 4.42
N ILE A 38 -4.86 3.46 3.33
CA ILE A 38 -5.02 2.07 2.87
C ILE A 38 -4.17 1.95 1.61
N TYR A 39 -3.09 1.19 1.70
CA TYR A 39 -2.24 0.91 0.56
C TYR A 39 -2.66 -0.42 -0.05
N THR A 40 -3.35 -0.35 -1.18
CA THR A 40 -3.86 -1.52 -1.88
C THR A 40 -2.95 -1.84 -3.03
N LEU A 41 -2.31 -3.00 -2.97
CA LEU A 41 -1.48 -3.54 -4.02
C LEU A 41 -2.25 -4.67 -4.70
N ILE A 42 -2.71 -4.39 -5.92
CA ILE A 42 -3.33 -5.41 -6.78
C ILE A 42 -2.23 -5.96 -7.67
N GLU A 43 -1.82 -7.19 -7.37
CA GLU A 43 -0.72 -7.83 -8.06
C GLU A 43 -1.21 -9.02 -8.88
N HIS A 44 -1.22 -8.82 -10.20
CA HIS A 44 -1.52 -9.88 -11.16
C HIS A 44 -0.24 -10.70 -11.45
N GLN A 45 0.31 -11.34 -10.42
CA GLN A 45 1.51 -12.19 -10.57
C GLN A 45 1.13 -13.66 -10.83
N SER A 46 1.73 -14.24 -11.87
CA SER A 46 1.64 -15.68 -12.17
C SER A 46 2.58 -16.55 -11.32
N ARG A 47 3.45 -15.94 -10.48
CA ARG A 47 4.45 -16.65 -9.66
C ARG A 47 4.58 -15.99 -8.29
N PRO A 48 4.77 -16.74 -7.19
CA PRO A 48 4.99 -16.16 -5.86
C PRO A 48 6.37 -15.47 -5.75
N GLU A 49 6.39 -14.23 -5.27
CA GLU A 49 7.61 -13.49 -4.94
C GLU A 49 8.05 -13.75 -3.49
N LYS A 50 9.29 -14.22 -3.31
CA LYS A 50 9.77 -14.68 -2.00
C LYS A 50 9.75 -13.62 -0.90
N LEU A 51 9.97 -12.36 -1.29
CA LEU A 51 10.13 -11.23 -0.38
C LEU A 51 8.96 -10.24 -0.47
N MET A 52 7.77 -10.70 -0.88
CA MET A 52 6.59 -9.84 -1.02
C MET A 52 6.25 -9.07 0.25
N ALA A 53 6.33 -9.71 1.43
CA ALA A 53 6.11 -9.03 2.70
C ALA A 53 7.08 -7.86 2.92
N PHE A 54 8.34 -8.01 2.53
CA PHE A 54 9.34 -6.94 2.59
C PHE A 54 9.03 -5.82 1.59
N ARG A 55 8.52 -6.17 0.40
CA ARG A 55 8.05 -5.21 -0.59
C ARG A 55 6.89 -4.36 -0.07
N LEU A 56 5.87 -4.99 0.52
CA LEU A 56 4.75 -4.30 1.18
C LEU A 56 5.20 -3.38 2.32
N LEU A 57 6.19 -3.81 3.12
CA LEU A 57 6.77 -2.97 4.16
C LEU A 57 7.43 -1.72 3.58
N ARG A 58 8.21 -1.85 2.49
CA ARG A 58 8.82 -0.69 1.82
C ARG A 58 7.76 0.31 1.34
N TYR A 59 6.64 -0.17 0.83
CA TYR A 59 5.53 0.70 0.43
C TYR A 59 4.89 1.43 1.61
N ALA A 60 4.66 0.72 2.71
CA ALA A 60 4.11 1.33 3.92
C ALA A 60 5.02 2.44 4.44
N VAL A 61 6.34 2.20 4.47
CA VAL A 61 7.35 3.20 4.89
C VAL A 61 7.38 4.40 3.94
N ALA A 62 7.34 4.17 2.62
CA ALA A 62 7.31 5.26 1.64
C ALA A 62 6.07 6.16 1.81
N ALA A 63 4.89 5.57 2.03
CA ALA A 63 3.66 6.32 2.30
C ALA A 63 3.76 7.13 3.61
N MET A 64 4.34 6.55 4.66
CA MET A 64 4.61 7.25 5.92
C MET A 64 5.60 8.41 5.76
N GLN A 65 6.70 8.21 5.03
CA GLN A 65 7.69 9.26 4.78
C GLN A 65 7.06 10.44 4.04
N ARG A 66 6.26 10.18 3.01
CA ARG A 66 5.55 11.23 2.27
C ARG A 66 4.58 12.01 3.16
N HIS A 67 3.89 11.33 4.07
CA HIS A 67 3.00 11.99 5.03
C HIS A 67 3.77 12.98 5.91
N LEU A 68 4.98 12.63 6.36
CA LEU A 68 5.86 13.55 7.09
C LEU A 68 6.32 14.73 6.22
N GLU A 69 6.69 14.48 4.97
CA GLU A 69 7.10 15.53 4.00
C GLU A 69 5.99 16.54 3.69
N GLN A 70 4.72 16.18 3.91
CA GLN A 70 3.57 17.08 3.80
C GLN A 70 3.40 18.01 5.02
N GLY A 71 4.31 17.93 6.01
CA GLY A 71 4.29 18.76 7.22
C GLY A 71 3.44 18.18 8.35
N ASN A 72 3.14 16.87 8.32
CA ASN A 72 2.49 16.20 9.44
C ASN A 72 3.53 15.70 10.44
N ASP A 73 3.23 15.83 11.73
CA ASP A 73 4.17 15.51 12.81
C ASP A 73 3.98 14.09 13.38
N THR A 74 3.02 13.34 12.84
CA THR A 74 2.63 12.01 13.31
C THR A 74 2.64 11.00 12.18
N LEU A 75 2.93 9.74 12.49
CA LEU A 75 2.86 8.68 11.48
C LEU A 75 1.41 8.22 11.27
N PRO A 76 0.97 8.07 10.01
CA PRO A 76 -0.34 7.54 9.73
C PRO A 76 -0.34 6.01 9.87
N VAL A 77 -1.49 5.44 10.15
CA VAL A 77 -1.68 4.00 9.99
C VAL A 77 -1.71 3.69 8.49
N VAL A 78 -0.84 2.78 8.04
CA VAL A 78 -0.83 2.27 6.67
C VAL A 78 -1.17 0.79 6.68
N ILE A 79 -2.24 0.42 6.00
CA ILE A 79 -2.68 -0.98 5.88
C ILE A 79 -2.32 -1.50 4.49
N PRO A 80 -1.26 -2.32 4.35
CA PRO A 80 -0.94 -2.98 3.09
C PRO A 80 -1.93 -4.12 2.82
N LEU A 81 -2.57 -4.10 1.66
CA LEU A 81 -3.44 -5.17 1.17
C LEU A 81 -2.82 -5.77 -0.09
N LEU A 82 -2.65 -7.09 -0.11
CA LEU A 82 -2.17 -7.84 -1.26
C LEU A 82 -3.31 -8.71 -1.81
N PHE A 83 -3.67 -8.47 -3.07
CA PHE A 83 -4.53 -9.38 -3.82
C PHE A 83 -3.66 -10.31 -4.67
N TYR A 84 -3.52 -11.56 -4.23
CA TYR A 84 -2.78 -12.60 -4.97
C TYR A 84 -3.74 -13.46 -5.81
N GLN A 85 -3.52 -13.49 -7.12
CA GLN A 85 -4.26 -14.34 -8.07
C GLN A 85 -3.31 -15.21 -8.90
N GLY A 86 -2.54 -16.07 -8.22
CA GLY A 86 -1.65 -17.03 -8.87
C GLY A 86 -2.10 -18.49 -8.72
N ASN A 87 -1.49 -19.37 -9.52
CA ASN A 87 -1.83 -20.80 -9.56
C ASN A 87 -1.24 -21.62 -8.38
N THR A 88 -0.35 -21.04 -7.58
CA THR A 88 0.31 -21.72 -6.45
C THR A 88 -0.44 -21.45 -5.16
N SER A 89 -0.90 -22.49 -4.48
CA SER A 89 -1.63 -22.42 -3.21
C SER A 89 -1.15 -23.53 -2.25
N PRO A 90 -0.99 -23.25 -0.94
CA PRO A 90 -1.18 -21.96 -0.30
C PRO A 90 -0.06 -20.96 -0.61
N TYR A 91 -0.41 -19.68 -0.66
CA TYR A 91 0.55 -18.58 -0.66
C TYR A 91 1.06 -18.34 0.77
N PRO A 92 2.35 -17.99 1.02
CA PRO A 92 3.46 -17.75 0.08
C PRO A 92 4.38 -18.96 -0.14
N TYR A 93 4.22 -20.03 0.64
CA TYR A 93 4.99 -21.28 0.56
C TYR A 93 4.14 -22.43 1.09
N THR A 94 4.29 -23.61 0.49
CA THR A 94 3.71 -24.91 0.89
C THR A 94 4.34 -25.47 2.15
#